data_AF-A0A1C5BQ83-F1
#
_entry.id   AF-A0A1C5BQ83-F1
#
_cell.length_a   1.000
_cell.length_b   1.000
_cell.length_c   1.000
_cell.angle_alpha   90.00
_cell.angle_beta   90.00
_cell.angle_gamma   90.00
#
_symmetry.space_group_name_H-M   'P 1'
#
loop_
_entity.id
_entity.type
_entity.pdbx_description
1 polymer ?
#
loop_
_entity_poly.entity_id
_entity_poly.type
_entity_poly.pdbx_seq_one_letter_code
_entity_poly.pdbx_strand_id
1 'polypeptide(L)'
;MITLAVRLKTLAFLVIAVLVLGYLGVRYADLGHYIGLRSYYTVTVQLPQTGGLYTHSNVTYRGVSVGRVGPIELTEDGVEAELRIEKDAPRIPDSLTAVVANLSAVGEQYVDLRPTRTEGPFLGNGSVIDEADTTIPAPPTDVLTSVDDLASSVNLESLRTVVEEFGAAFEGRGDDLQVLLDTSGDFIEAADQALPVTTRLMADGEQVLRTQAEQGKALKGFAKGAKELAAELKGSDGDLRRLIATTPDAALQISGLLRDVDPAFGVVVANLLTTSEVAVTRQRGLEELLVKLPAVAAAGASAVDDDGARFGMSVTFFEPLPCTAGYGGTVYRNGLDTSAGPAVNTAARCTSSPGTGINVRGSANAPKGGPVPNPAVPGSMKLPGAVDGAAATSQPPAEGMAGLLGLGGGS
;
A
#
# COMPACT_ATOMS: atom_id res chain seq x y z
N MET A 1 94.74 -36.02 -19.07
CA MET A 1 94.40 -36.89 -17.92
C MET A 1 93.15 -36.32 -17.26
N ILE A 2 92.06 -37.09 -17.19
CA ILE A 2 90.81 -36.63 -16.56
C ILE A 2 91.09 -36.47 -15.05
N THR A 3 90.98 -35.24 -14.55
CA THR A 3 91.21 -34.95 -13.14
C THR A 3 90.11 -35.58 -12.28
N LEU A 4 90.44 -35.91 -11.02
CA LEU A 4 89.52 -36.58 -10.09
C LEU A 4 88.22 -35.78 -9.88
N ALA A 5 88.30 -34.45 -9.93
CA ALA A 5 87.15 -33.56 -9.89
C ALA A 5 86.20 -33.72 -11.09
N VAL A 6 86.71 -33.95 -12.31
CA VAL A 6 85.87 -34.18 -13.49
C VAL A 6 85.18 -35.54 -13.39
N ARG A 7 85.86 -36.59 -12.91
CA ARG A 7 85.26 -37.92 -12.69
C ARG A 7 84.11 -37.89 -11.69
N LEU A 8 84.28 -37.17 -10.56
CA LEU A 8 83.22 -37.00 -9.55
C LEU A 8 82.02 -36.24 -10.11
N LYS A 9 82.24 -35.16 -10.87
CA LYS A 9 81.14 -34.41 -11.51
C LYS A 9 80.38 -35.24 -12.55
N THR A 10 81.09 -36.01 -13.37
CA THR A 10 80.46 -36.91 -14.36
C THR A 10 79.67 -38.02 -13.68
N LEU A 11 80.20 -38.63 -12.60
CA LEU A 11 79.49 -39.65 -11.84
C LEU A 11 78.23 -39.07 -11.17
N ALA A 12 78.32 -37.89 -10.56
CA ALA A 12 77.17 -37.20 -9.97
C ALA A 12 76.10 -36.88 -11.03
N PHE A 13 76.50 -36.39 -12.21
CA PHE A 13 75.58 -36.14 -13.32
C PHE A 13 74.89 -37.43 -13.80
N LEU A 14 75.63 -38.53 -13.94
CA LEU A 14 75.07 -39.82 -14.35
C LEU A 14 74.05 -40.34 -13.33
N VAL A 15 74.37 -40.25 -12.04
CA VAL A 15 73.44 -40.64 -10.96
C VAL A 15 72.18 -39.80 -10.99
N ILE A 16 72.30 -38.47 -11.10
CA ILE A 16 71.14 -37.57 -11.20
C ILE A 16 70.33 -37.88 -12.46
N ALA A 17 70.97 -38.08 -13.61
CA ALA A 17 70.28 -38.40 -14.86
C ALA A 17 69.51 -39.71 -14.75
N VAL A 18 70.09 -40.76 -14.17
CA VAL A 18 69.39 -42.04 -13.93
C VAL A 18 68.23 -41.87 -12.96
N LEU A 19 68.40 -41.09 -11.88
CA LEU A 19 67.32 -40.82 -10.92
C LEU A 19 66.18 -40.02 -11.56
N VAL A 20 66.49 -39.00 -12.35
CA VAL A 20 65.49 -38.17 -13.04
C VAL A 20 64.76 -38.98 -14.12
N LEU A 21 65.49 -39.74 -14.94
CA LEU A 21 64.88 -40.62 -15.95
C LEU A 21 64.06 -41.74 -15.32
N GLY A 22 64.54 -42.33 -14.22
CA GLY A 22 63.77 -43.32 -13.46
C GLY A 22 62.50 -42.73 -12.86
N TYR A 23 62.59 -41.52 -12.28
CA TYR A 23 61.44 -40.81 -11.74
C TYR A 23 60.41 -40.46 -12.83
N LEU A 24 60.86 -39.90 -13.96
CA LEU A 24 59.99 -39.61 -15.10
C LEU A 24 59.38 -40.88 -15.70
N GLY A 25 60.17 -41.95 -15.82
CA GLY A 25 59.69 -43.24 -16.32
C GLY A 25 58.58 -43.83 -15.46
N VAL A 26 58.73 -43.78 -14.13
CA VAL A 26 57.71 -44.28 -13.19
C VAL A 26 56.50 -43.37 -13.12
N ARG A 27 56.68 -42.04 -13.08
CA ARG A 27 55.57 -41.08 -12.85
C ARG A 27 54.80 -40.69 -14.10
N TYR A 28 55.47 -40.53 -15.24
CA TYR A 28 54.85 -40.02 -16.46
C TYR A 28 54.62 -41.10 -17.51
N ALA A 29 55.53 -42.05 -17.65
CA ALA A 29 55.43 -43.09 -18.67
C ALA A 29 54.82 -44.41 -18.14
N ASP A 30 54.28 -44.41 -16.91
CA ASP A 30 53.63 -45.55 -16.23
C ASP A 30 54.46 -46.86 -16.27
N LEU A 31 55.81 -46.77 -16.35
CA LEU A 31 56.68 -47.96 -16.30
C LEU A 31 56.56 -48.70 -14.96
N GLY A 32 56.01 -48.04 -13.93
CA GLY A 32 55.67 -48.63 -12.64
C GLY A 32 54.71 -49.81 -12.74
N HIS A 33 53.83 -49.84 -13.76
CA HIS A 33 52.90 -50.94 -13.99
C HIS A 33 53.60 -52.28 -14.26
N TYR A 34 54.70 -52.27 -15.02
CA TYR A 34 55.45 -53.49 -15.38
C TYR A 34 56.23 -54.09 -14.20
N ILE A 35 56.52 -53.30 -13.18
CA ILE A 35 57.23 -53.71 -11.96
C ILE A 35 56.30 -53.91 -10.75
N GLY A 36 54.98 -53.92 -10.98
CA GLY A 36 53.96 -54.21 -9.94
C GLY A 36 53.65 -53.06 -8.97
N LEU A 37 54.19 -51.86 -9.20
CA LEU A 37 53.94 -50.67 -8.39
C LEU A 37 52.74 -49.87 -8.92
N ARG A 38 51.57 -50.51 -9.05
CA ARG A 38 50.34 -49.82 -9.49
C ARG A 38 49.80 -48.94 -8.36
N SER A 39 49.70 -47.64 -8.60
CA SER A 39 49.03 -46.68 -7.70
C SER A 39 47.52 -46.61 -7.89
N TYR A 40 46.96 -47.40 -8.81
CA TYR A 40 45.55 -47.42 -9.15
C TYR A 40 44.97 -48.85 -9.11
N TYR A 41 43.65 -48.95 -9.10
CA TYR A 41 42.89 -50.16 -9.41
C TYR A 41 42.07 -49.94 -10.68
N THR A 42 41.72 -51.03 -11.36
CA THR A 42 41.06 -51.00 -12.66
C THR A 42 39.59 -51.37 -12.51
N VAL A 43 38.71 -50.58 -13.12
CA VAL A 43 37.26 -50.85 -13.24
C VAL A 43 36.90 -50.79 -14.72
N THR A 44 36.20 -51.78 -15.26
CA THR A 44 35.76 -51.76 -16.66
C THR A 44 34.41 -51.07 -16.75
N VAL A 45 34.22 -50.17 -17.71
CA VAL A 45 32.91 -49.61 -18.05
C VAL A 45 32.51 -50.06 -19.45
N GLN A 46 31.30 -50.60 -19.57
CA GLN A 46 30.70 -50.99 -20.84
C GLN A 46 29.84 -49.84 -21.36
N LEU A 47 30.04 -49.45 -22.61
CA LEU A 47 29.34 -48.34 -23.25
C LEU A 47 28.82 -48.81 -24.61
N PRO A 48 27.63 -48.35 -25.06
CA PRO A 48 27.16 -48.68 -26.40
C PRO A 48 28.07 -48.08 -27.48
N GLN A 49 28.66 -46.92 -27.21
CA GLN A 49 29.60 -46.20 -28.08
C GLN A 49 30.61 -45.43 -27.21
N THR A 50 31.76 -45.05 -27.77
CA THR A 50 32.79 -44.29 -27.02
C THR A 50 32.27 -42.95 -26.48
N GLY A 51 31.25 -42.36 -27.09
CA GLY A 51 30.71 -41.04 -26.69
C GLY A 51 31.74 -39.90 -26.82
N GLY A 52 32.81 -40.11 -27.59
CA GLY A 52 33.96 -39.21 -27.71
C GLY A 52 35.10 -39.47 -26.72
N LEU A 53 34.97 -40.44 -25.80
CA LEU A 53 36.06 -40.81 -24.89
C LEU A 53 37.32 -41.24 -25.63
N TYR A 54 38.47 -40.89 -25.05
CA TYR A 54 39.79 -41.30 -25.52
C TYR A 54 40.67 -41.73 -24.35
N THR A 55 41.74 -42.48 -24.64
CA THR A 55 42.73 -42.89 -23.65
C THR A 55 43.33 -41.66 -22.97
N HIS A 56 43.42 -41.69 -21.64
CA HIS A 56 43.82 -40.58 -20.75
C HIS A 56 42.77 -39.49 -20.48
N SER A 57 41.53 -39.65 -20.97
CA SER A 57 40.38 -38.87 -20.48
C SER A 57 40.29 -38.91 -18.96
N ASN A 58 39.78 -37.84 -18.36
CA ASN A 58 39.67 -37.74 -16.90
C ASN A 58 38.55 -38.66 -16.39
N VAL A 59 38.74 -39.25 -15.20
CA VAL A 59 37.67 -39.94 -14.48
C VAL A 59 37.41 -39.16 -13.21
N THR A 60 36.16 -38.73 -13.01
CA THR A 60 35.74 -37.96 -11.85
C THR A 60 34.76 -38.76 -11.00
N TYR A 61 34.77 -38.48 -9.71
CA TYR A 61 33.75 -38.90 -8.77
C TYR A 61 33.08 -37.65 -8.21
N ARG A 62 31.82 -37.41 -8.59
CA ARG A 62 31.05 -36.21 -8.21
C ARG A 62 31.80 -34.93 -8.59
N GLY A 63 32.41 -34.90 -9.78
CA GLY A 63 33.19 -33.76 -10.30
C GLY A 63 34.63 -33.62 -9.80
N VAL A 64 35.10 -34.46 -8.87
CA VAL A 64 36.51 -34.47 -8.42
C VAL A 64 37.28 -35.52 -9.20
N SER A 65 38.42 -35.17 -9.79
CA SER A 65 39.29 -36.14 -10.49
C SER A 65 39.78 -37.21 -9.53
N VAL A 66 39.56 -38.48 -9.89
CA VAL A 66 39.95 -39.66 -9.11
C VAL A 66 40.76 -40.66 -9.94
N GLY A 67 40.98 -40.38 -11.21
CA GLY A 67 41.64 -41.32 -12.11
C GLY A 67 41.62 -40.90 -13.57
N ARG A 68 42.00 -41.84 -14.44
CA ARG A 68 42.05 -41.64 -15.89
C ARG A 68 41.53 -42.86 -16.62
N VAL A 69 41.00 -42.62 -17.81
CA VAL A 69 40.63 -43.68 -18.74
C VAL A 69 41.92 -44.30 -19.31
N GLY A 70 42.02 -45.62 -19.22
CA GLY A 70 43.05 -46.44 -19.81
C GLY A 70 42.69 -46.83 -21.25
N PRO A 71 43.15 -48.00 -21.73
CA PRO A 71 42.79 -48.53 -23.03
C PRO A 71 41.27 -48.64 -23.20
N ILE A 72 40.84 -48.43 -24.44
CA ILE A 72 39.47 -48.56 -24.89
C ILE A 72 39.47 -49.65 -25.97
N GLU A 73 38.68 -50.70 -25.76
CA GLU A 73 38.59 -51.86 -26.64
C GLU A 73 37.18 -51.97 -27.23
N LEU A 74 37.10 -52.36 -28.51
CA LEU A 74 35.83 -52.58 -29.18
C LEU A 74 35.36 -54.00 -28.88
N THR A 75 34.09 -54.15 -28.47
CA THR A 75 33.44 -55.44 -28.26
C THR A 75 32.45 -55.72 -29.40
N GLU A 76 31.78 -56.89 -29.40
CA GLU A 76 30.79 -57.22 -30.44
C GLU A 76 29.58 -56.28 -30.43
N ASP A 77 29.17 -55.84 -29.24
CA ASP A 77 27.95 -55.06 -29.03
C ASP A 77 28.20 -53.59 -28.64
N GLY A 78 29.46 -53.18 -28.43
CA GLY A 78 29.78 -51.82 -27.99
C GLY A 78 31.27 -51.59 -27.75
N VAL A 79 31.58 -50.92 -26.64
CA VAL A 79 32.94 -50.52 -26.26
C VAL A 79 33.17 -50.77 -24.78
N GLU A 80 34.33 -51.32 -24.44
CA GLU A 80 34.80 -51.40 -23.05
C GLU A 80 35.94 -50.41 -22.84
N ALA A 81 35.80 -49.55 -21.82
CA ALA A 81 36.85 -48.63 -21.41
C ALA A 81 37.39 -49.03 -20.02
N GLU A 82 38.71 -49.11 -19.91
CA GLU A 82 39.38 -49.32 -18.63
C GLU A 82 39.39 -48.01 -17.82
N LEU A 83 38.83 -47.98 -16.62
CA LEU A 83 38.94 -46.85 -15.70
C LEU A 83 40.03 -47.14 -14.68
N ARG A 84 41.11 -46.35 -14.70
CA ARG A 84 42.22 -46.44 -13.73
C ARG A 84 41.99 -45.46 -12.62
N ILE A 85 41.47 -45.95 -11.49
CA ILE A 85 41.11 -45.14 -10.33
C ILE A 85 42.24 -45.19 -9.31
N GLU A 86 42.71 -44.03 -8.85
CA GLU A 86 43.82 -43.90 -7.91
C GLU A 86 43.45 -44.51 -6.54
N LYS A 87 44.40 -45.18 -5.89
CA LYS A 87 44.16 -45.89 -4.61
C LYS A 87 43.90 -44.95 -3.43
N ASP A 88 44.34 -43.70 -3.53
CA ASP A 88 44.09 -42.62 -2.57
C ASP A 88 42.75 -41.89 -2.84
N ALA A 89 42.04 -42.24 -3.91
CA ALA A 89 40.69 -41.74 -4.15
C ALA A 89 39.71 -42.17 -3.03
N PRO A 90 38.64 -41.39 -2.79
CA PRO A 90 37.56 -41.79 -1.90
C PRO A 90 36.96 -43.13 -2.31
N ARG A 91 36.39 -43.89 -1.35
CA ARG A 91 35.70 -45.14 -1.69
C ARG A 91 34.44 -44.85 -2.52
N ILE A 92 34.38 -45.40 -3.72
CA ILE A 92 33.30 -45.20 -4.69
C ILE A 92 32.34 -46.39 -4.60
N PRO A 93 31.06 -46.20 -4.24
CA PRO A 93 30.05 -47.27 -4.20
C PRO A 93 29.87 -47.96 -5.55
N ASP A 94 29.57 -49.25 -5.57
CA ASP A 94 29.35 -50.03 -6.81
C ASP A 94 28.07 -49.61 -7.54
N SER A 95 27.05 -49.22 -6.78
CA SER A 95 25.78 -48.73 -7.29
C SER A 95 25.93 -47.27 -7.69
N LEU A 96 26.26 -47.07 -8.96
CA LEU A 96 26.51 -45.77 -9.57
C LEU A 96 26.10 -45.78 -11.03
N THR A 97 25.92 -44.59 -11.60
CA THR A 97 25.80 -44.40 -13.04
C THR A 97 27.09 -43.75 -13.56
N ALA A 98 27.72 -44.33 -14.57
CA ALA A 98 28.88 -43.74 -15.24
C ALA A 98 28.42 -42.85 -16.40
N VAL A 99 28.60 -41.54 -16.25
CA VAL A 99 28.15 -40.56 -17.24
C VAL A 99 29.35 -40.04 -18.02
N VAL A 100 29.35 -40.29 -19.34
CA VAL A 100 30.29 -39.63 -20.25
C VAL A 100 29.78 -38.21 -20.49
N ALA A 101 30.61 -37.21 -20.22
CA ALA A 101 30.24 -35.81 -20.36
C ALA A 101 31.37 -34.99 -20.99
N ASN A 102 31.00 -33.85 -21.57
CA ASN A 102 31.97 -32.87 -22.06
C ASN A 102 32.40 -31.97 -20.90
N LEU A 103 33.71 -31.90 -20.66
CA LEU A 103 34.32 -30.99 -19.68
C LEU A 103 34.24 -29.53 -20.16
N SER A 104 34.36 -29.32 -21.47
CA SER A 104 34.38 -28.00 -22.10
C SER A 104 33.61 -27.99 -23.42
N ALA A 105 33.24 -26.79 -23.89
CA ALA A 105 32.61 -26.60 -25.20
C ALA A 105 33.55 -26.97 -26.37
N VAL A 106 34.84 -27.13 -26.11
CA VAL A 106 35.85 -27.57 -27.10
C VAL A 106 35.82 -29.10 -27.28
N GLY A 107 35.10 -29.83 -26.41
CA GLY A 107 34.82 -31.25 -26.60
C GLY A 107 35.83 -32.19 -25.95
N GLU A 108 36.32 -31.88 -24.74
CA GLU A 108 37.11 -32.82 -23.95
C GLU A 108 36.16 -33.75 -23.16
N GLN A 109 36.11 -35.04 -23.50
CA GLN A 109 35.25 -36.00 -22.80
C GLN A 109 35.92 -36.55 -21.54
N TYR A 110 35.10 -36.71 -20.49
CA TYR A 110 35.49 -37.35 -19.23
C TYR A 110 34.37 -38.28 -18.75
N VAL A 111 34.71 -39.21 -17.86
CA VAL A 111 33.75 -40.11 -17.21
C VAL A 111 33.45 -39.60 -15.81
N ASP A 112 32.19 -39.31 -15.50
CA ASP A 112 31.72 -38.92 -14.17
C ASP A 112 30.98 -40.07 -13.49
N LEU A 113 31.54 -40.56 -12.40
CA LEU A 113 30.98 -41.62 -11.58
C LEU A 113 30.00 -41.01 -10.57
N ARG A 114 28.71 -41.28 -10.78
CA ARG A 114 27.60 -40.72 -9.99
C ARG A 114 26.94 -41.80 -9.14
N PRO A 115 27.26 -41.90 -7.84
CA PRO A 115 26.71 -42.93 -6.98
C PRO A 115 25.21 -42.73 -6.77
N THR A 116 24.42 -43.81 -6.85
CA THR A 116 23.00 -43.82 -6.43
C THR A 116 22.85 -44.15 -4.94
N ARG A 117 23.88 -44.76 -4.34
CA ARG A 117 23.97 -45.11 -2.91
C ARG A 117 25.29 -44.58 -2.32
N THR A 118 25.31 -44.22 -1.04
CA THR A 118 26.54 -43.75 -0.35
C THR A 118 27.29 -44.87 0.37
N GLU A 119 26.61 -45.97 0.66
CA GLU A 119 27.17 -47.10 1.41
C GLU A 119 27.64 -48.23 0.48
N GLY A 120 28.44 -49.14 1.03
CA GLY A 120 28.99 -50.27 0.30
C GLY A 120 27.91 -51.20 -0.30
N PRO A 121 28.29 -52.09 -1.24
CA PRO A 121 29.65 -52.42 -1.67
C PRO A 121 30.35 -51.29 -2.45
N PHE A 122 31.67 -51.32 -2.51
CA PHE A 122 32.48 -50.33 -3.22
C PHE A 122 33.14 -50.97 -4.45
N LEU A 123 33.40 -50.17 -5.48
CA LEU A 123 34.18 -50.58 -6.64
C LEU A 123 35.59 -51.02 -6.20
N GLY A 124 36.05 -52.11 -6.80
CA GLY A 124 37.35 -52.70 -6.58
C GLY A 124 38.03 -53.04 -7.89
N ASN A 125 39.22 -53.61 -7.79
CA ASN A 125 39.95 -54.05 -8.97
C ASN A 125 39.20 -55.18 -9.68
N GLY A 126 38.87 -54.99 -10.96
CA GLY A 126 38.10 -55.94 -11.77
C GLY A 126 36.59 -55.76 -11.67
N SER A 127 36.08 -54.71 -10.99
CA SER A 127 34.66 -54.36 -11.06
C SER A 127 34.26 -53.98 -12.47
N VAL A 128 33.02 -54.30 -12.86
CA VAL A 128 32.42 -53.95 -14.14
C VAL A 128 31.22 -53.05 -13.90
N ILE A 129 31.11 -51.98 -14.66
CA ILE A 129 29.93 -51.11 -14.73
C ILE A 129 29.22 -51.47 -16.03
N ASP A 130 28.03 -52.08 -15.89
CA ASP A 130 27.24 -52.57 -17.01
C ASP A 130 26.73 -51.40 -17.87
N GLU A 131 26.49 -51.67 -19.16
CA GLU A 131 26.00 -50.67 -20.13
C GLU A 131 24.72 -49.97 -19.66
N ALA A 132 23.82 -50.72 -19.00
CA ALA A 132 22.57 -50.21 -18.44
C ALA A 132 22.77 -49.12 -17.37
N ASP A 133 23.92 -49.12 -16.72
CA ASP A 133 24.32 -48.13 -15.71
C ASP A 133 25.23 -47.05 -16.31
N THR A 134 25.18 -46.85 -17.62
CA THR A 134 25.95 -45.80 -18.31
C THR A 134 25.07 -44.80 -19.06
N THR A 135 25.63 -43.61 -19.29
CA THR A 135 24.96 -42.58 -20.11
C THR A 135 25.98 -41.85 -20.95
N ILE A 136 25.73 -41.79 -22.26
CA ILE A 136 26.54 -41.03 -23.22
C ILE A 136 25.76 -39.79 -23.72
N PRO A 137 26.45 -38.71 -24.10
CA PRO A 137 25.78 -37.52 -24.62
C PRO A 137 25.17 -37.81 -25.99
N ALA A 138 24.00 -37.22 -26.26
CA ALA A 138 23.39 -37.31 -27.58
C ALA A 138 24.29 -36.67 -28.65
N PRO A 139 24.44 -37.31 -29.82
CA PRO A 139 25.14 -36.70 -30.95
C PRO A 139 24.57 -35.33 -31.32
N PRO A 140 25.41 -34.33 -31.64
CA PRO A 140 24.92 -33.04 -32.14
C PRO A 140 24.05 -33.17 -33.41
N THR A 141 24.25 -34.23 -34.19
CA THR A 141 23.44 -34.55 -35.37
C THR A 141 21.97 -34.76 -35.02
N ASP A 142 21.66 -35.37 -33.88
CA ASP A 142 20.28 -35.65 -33.48
C ASP A 142 19.51 -34.36 -33.20
N VAL A 143 20.21 -33.37 -32.63
CA VAL A 143 19.65 -32.02 -32.42
C VAL A 143 19.39 -31.33 -33.76
N LEU A 144 20.34 -31.41 -34.70
CA LEU A 144 20.17 -30.82 -36.04
C LEU A 144 19.03 -31.49 -36.82
N THR A 145 18.93 -32.81 -36.78
CA THR A 145 17.83 -33.56 -37.38
C THR A 145 16.51 -33.21 -36.72
N SER A 146 16.44 -33.11 -35.39
CA SER A 146 15.21 -32.70 -34.69
C SER A 146 14.74 -31.30 -35.09
N VAL A 147 15.67 -30.37 -35.33
CA VAL A 147 15.36 -29.01 -35.80
C VAL A 147 14.87 -29.04 -37.25
N ASP A 148 15.49 -29.86 -38.11
CA ASP A 148 15.08 -30.04 -39.51
C ASP A 148 13.69 -30.71 -39.62
N ASP A 149 13.44 -31.73 -38.81
CA ASP A 149 12.14 -32.40 -38.68
C ASP A 149 11.05 -31.42 -38.22
N LEU A 150 11.36 -30.57 -37.24
CA LEU A 150 10.43 -29.52 -36.81
C LEU A 150 10.17 -28.51 -37.93
N ALA A 151 11.22 -28.03 -38.60
CA ALA A 151 11.09 -27.06 -39.68
C ALA A 151 10.29 -27.64 -40.87
N SER A 152 10.52 -28.90 -41.21
CA SER A 152 9.83 -29.61 -42.31
C SER A 152 8.41 -30.06 -41.93
N SER A 153 8.10 -30.21 -40.63
CA SER A 153 6.74 -30.51 -40.16
C SER A 153 5.73 -29.39 -40.44
N VAL A 154 6.23 -28.16 -40.63
CA VAL A 154 5.39 -27.01 -40.94
C VAL A 154 5.04 -27.01 -42.44
N ASN A 155 3.77 -27.30 -42.75
CA ASN A 155 3.28 -27.30 -44.11
C ASN A 155 3.20 -25.85 -44.66
N LEU A 156 4.16 -25.50 -45.51
CA LEU A 156 4.25 -24.16 -46.12
C LEU A 156 3.01 -23.77 -46.92
N GLU A 157 2.31 -24.74 -47.52
CA GLU A 157 1.09 -24.48 -48.30
C GLU A 157 -0.06 -24.08 -47.36
N SER A 158 -0.22 -24.77 -46.24
CA SER A 158 -1.23 -24.43 -45.22
C SER A 158 -0.96 -23.06 -44.61
N LEU A 159 0.31 -22.71 -44.37
CA LEU A 159 0.68 -21.37 -43.92
C LEU A 159 0.34 -20.30 -44.96
N ARG A 160 0.60 -20.55 -46.25
CA ARG A 160 0.19 -19.63 -47.33
C ARG A 160 -1.31 -19.47 -47.37
N THR A 161 -2.07 -20.56 -47.31
CA THR A 161 -3.53 -20.49 -47.25
C THR A 161 -4.00 -19.67 -46.05
N VAL A 162 -3.45 -19.88 -44.86
CA VAL A 162 -3.83 -19.07 -43.68
C VAL A 162 -3.53 -17.59 -43.92
N VAL A 163 -2.35 -17.25 -44.45
CA VAL A 163 -1.98 -15.85 -44.73
C VAL A 163 -2.87 -15.24 -45.81
N GLU A 164 -3.19 -15.99 -46.87
CA GLU A 164 -4.06 -15.55 -47.97
C GLU A 164 -5.51 -15.37 -47.50
N GLU A 165 -6.08 -16.32 -46.76
CA GLU A 165 -7.43 -16.22 -46.22
C GLU A 165 -7.54 -15.11 -45.18
N PHE A 166 -6.52 -14.91 -44.34
CA PHE A 166 -6.47 -13.78 -43.42
C PHE A 166 -6.33 -12.46 -44.20
N GLY A 167 -5.51 -12.43 -45.25
CA GLY A 167 -5.43 -11.33 -46.20
C GLY A 167 -6.81 -10.99 -46.79
N ALA A 168 -7.48 -11.96 -47.40
CA ALA A 168 -8.81 -11.80 -47.99
C ALA A 168 -9.90 -11.40 -46.97
N ALA A 169 -9.78 -11.86 -45.72
CA ALA A 169 -10.69 -11.47 -44.64
C ALA A 169 -10.53 -9.99 -44.25
N PHE A 170 -9.35 -9.41 -44.36
CA PHE A 170 -9.06 -8.04 -43.90
C PHE A 170 -8.77 -7.03 -45.03
N GLU A 171 -8.52 -7.50 -46.25
CA GLU A 171 -8.25 -6.65 -47.41
C GLU A 171 -9.44 -5.73 -47.69
N GLY A 172 -9.17 -4.42 -47.74
CA GLY A 172 -10.19 -3.39 -47.96
C GLY A 172 -11.12 -3.11 -46.78
N ARG A 173 -10.99 -3.81 -45.64
CA ARG A 173 -11.85 -3.62 -44.45
C ARG A 173 -11.24 -2.76 -43.34
N GLY A 174 -10.14 -2.05 -43.64
CA GLY A 174 -9.46 -1.18 -42.67
C GLY A 174 -10.37 -0.08 -42.13
N ASP A 175 -11.13 0.58 -43.00
CA ASP A 175 -12.06 1.65 -42.63
C ASP A 175 -13.20 1.11 -41.75
N ASP A 176 -13.75 -0.07 -42.07
CA ASP A 176 -14.81 -0.71 -41.27
C ASP A 176 -14.31 -1.08 -39.87
N LEU A 177 -13.09 -1.61 -39.76
CA LEU A 177 -12.46 -1.91 -38.47
C LEU A 177 -12.20 -0.65 -37.67
N GLN A 178 -11.76 0.43 -38.32
CA GLN A 178 -11.56 1.71 -37.66
C GLN A 178 -12.88 2.23 -37.10
N VAL A 179 -13.96 2.22 -37.87
CA VAL A 179 -15.29 2.63 -37.40
C VAL A 179 -15.74 1.76 -36.21
N LEU A 180 -15.51 0.45 -36.24
CA LEU A 180 -15.87 -0.44 -35.14
C LEU A 180 -15.08 -0.12 -33.87
N LEU A 181 -13.77 0.13 -33.99
CA LEU A 181 -12.91 0.47 -32.87
C LEU A 181 -13.26 1.85 -32.30
N ASP A 182 -13.46 2.85 -33.15
CA ASP A 182 -13.86 4.20 -32.76
C ASP A 182 -15.23 4.17 -32.06
N THR A 183 -16.23 3.48 -32.64
CA THR A 183 -17.57 3.34 -32.04
C THR A 183 -17.53 2.57 -30.71
N SER A 184 -16.66 1.56 -30.60
CA SER A 184 -16.45 0.85 -29.33
C SER A 184 -15.83 1.76 -28.28
N GLY A 185 -14.87 2.61 -28.66
CA GLY A 185 -14.29 3.64 -27.82
C GLY A 185 -15.34 4.64 -27.34
N ASP A 186 -16.12 5.21 -28.25
CA ASP A 186 -17.21 6.15 -27.96
C ASP A 186 -18.25 5.53 -27.01
N PHE A 187 -18.61 4.26 -27.23
CA PHE A 187 -19.55 3.55 -26.36
C PHE A 187 -19.00 3.35 -24.94
N ILE A 188 -17.73 2.93 -24.82
CA ILE A 188 -17.08 2.73 -23.52
C ILE A 188 -16.97 4.06 -22.78
N GLU A 189 -16.58 5.13 -23.46
CA GLU A 189 -16.50 6.46 -22.87
C GLU A 189 -17.87 6.97 -22.41
N ALA A 190 -18.91 6.82 -23.25
CA ALA A 190 -20.27 7.18 -22.87
C ALA A 190 -20.78 6.36 -21.66
N ALA A 191 -20.46 5.06 -21.61
CA ALA A 191 -20.81 4.20 -20.49
C ALA A 191 -20.08 4.60 -19.20
N ASP A 192 -18.79 4.92 -19.28
CA ASP A 192 -17.99 5.37 -18.13
C ASP A 192 -18.50 6.71 -17.58
N GLN A 193 -18.84 7.66 -18.46
CA GLN A 193 -19.44 8.94 -18.08
C GLN A 193 -20.83 8.77 -17.42
N ALA A 194 -21.63 7.79 -17.87
CA ALA A 194 -22.96 7.52 -17.33
C ALA A 194 -22.96 6.71 -16.02
N LEU A 195 -21.89 5.97 -15.73
CA LEU A 195 -21.81 5.05 -14.60
C LEU A 195 -21.91 5.75 -13.23
N PRO A 196 -21.20 6.86 -12.95
CA PRO A 196 -21.34 7.58 -11.68
C PRO A 196 -22.75 8.12 -11.44
N VAL A 197 -23.43 8.59 -12.50
CA VAL A 197 -24.80 9.11 -12.39
C VAL A 197 -25.78 7.98 -12.10
N THR A 198 -25.65 6.85 -12.81
CA THR A 198 -26.52 5.69 -12.63
C THR A 198 -26.36 5.06 -11.25
N THR A 199 -25.12 4.94 -10.76
CA THR A 199 -24.83 4.40 -9.42
C THR A 199 -25.31 5.33 -8.30
N ARG A 200 -25.13 6.65 -8.46
CA ARG A 200 -25.73 7.63 -7.53
C ARG A 200 -27.26 7.55 -7.54
N LEU A 201 -27.89 7.48 -8.71
CA LEU A 201 -29.35 7.37 -8.80
C LEU A 201 -29.87 6.11 -8.08
N MET A 202 -29.16 4.99 -8.19
CA MET A 202 -29.51 3.77 -7.46
C MET A 202 -29.36 3.95 -5.95
N ALA A 203 -28.24 4.50 -5.47
CA ALA A 203 -27.98 4.72 -4.05
C ALA A 203 -28.96 5.75 -3.44
N ASP A 204 -29.17 6.88 -4.12
CA ASP A 204 -30.09 7.94 -3.70
C ASP A 204 -31.54 7.43 -3.73
N GLY A 205 -31.90 6.66 -4.76
CA GLY A 205 -33.21 6.02 -4.88
C GLY A 205 -33.49 5.06 -3.72
N GLU A 206 -32.53 4.21 -3.38
CA GLU A 206 -32.62 3.32 -2.22
C GLU A 206 -32.81 4.12 -0.92
N GLN A 207 -32.03 5.18 -0.71
CA GLN A 207 -32.13 6.04 0.46
C GLN A 207 -33.51 6.71 0.57
N VAL A 208 -34.04 7.24 -0.54
CA VAL A 208 -35.37 7.87 -0.57
C VAL A 208 -36.46 6.85 -0.26
N LEU A 209 -36.44 5.68 -0.90
CA LEU A 209 -37.42 4.63 -0.70
C LEU A 209 -37.38 4.08 0.74
N ARG A 210 -36.19 3.89 1.30
CA ARG A 210 -36.01 3.50 2.71
C ARG A 210 -36.55 4.55 3.66
N THR A 211 -36.25 5.83 3.43
CA THR A 211 -36.75 6.93 4.25
C THR A 211 -38.28 7.01 4.19
N GLN A 212 -38.88 6.82 3.02
CA GLN A 212 -40.34 6.76 2.88
C GLN A 212 -40.95 5.57 3.63
N ALA A 213 -40.31 4.40 3.60
CA ALA A 213 -40.75 3.23 4.34
C ALA A 213 -40.67 3.44 5.86
N GLU A 214 -39.59 4.06 6.36
CA GLU A 214 -39.40 4.41 7.77
C GLU A 214 -40.43 5.46 8.24
N GLN A 215 -40.65 6.52 7.44
CA GLN A 215 -41.59 7.60 7.75
C GLN A 215 -43.05 7.24 7.51
N GLY A 216 -43.36 6.11 6.86
CA GLY A 216 -44.74 5.67 6.61
C GLY A 216 -45.55 5.49 7.90
N LYS A 217 -44.91 5.09 9.02
CA LYS A 217 -45.56 5.03 10.34
C LYS A 217 -45.83 6.43 10.91
N ALA A 218 -44.87 7.37 10.75
CA ALA A 218 -45.02 8.74 11.21
C ALA A 218 -46.11 9.49 10.44
N LEU A 219 -46.22 9.30 9.12
CA LEU A 219 -47.27 9.91 8.30
C LEU A 219 -48.66 9.39 8.68
N LYS A 220 -48.79 8.08 8.91
CA LYS A 220 -50.02 7.48 9.44
C LYS A 220 -50.34 7.97 10.85
N GLY A 221 -49.33 8.13 11.70
CA GLY A 221 -49.45 8.72 13.03
C GLY A 221 -49.92 10.17 12.99
N PHE A 222 -49.36 11.00 12.11
CA PHE A 222 -49.76 12.38 11.88
C PHE A 222 -51.21 12.45 11.37
N ALA A 223 -51.58 11.66 10.37
CA ALA A 223 -52.96 11.63 9.87
C ALA A 223 -53.96 11.19 10.95
N LYS A 224 -53.58 10.22 11.79
CA LYS A 224 -54.38 9.79 12.94
C LYS A 224 -54.51 10.91 13.98
N GLY A 225 -53.40 11.54 14.36
CA GLY A 225 -53.38 12.66 15.30
C GLY A 225 -54.13 13.89 14.80
N ALA A 226 -54.06 14.20 13.51
CA ALA A 226 -54.83 15.27 12.88
C ALA A 226 -56.34 14.97 12.89
N LYS A 227 -56.73 13.71 12.68
CA LYS A 227 -58.13 13.27 12.80
C LYS A 227 -58.63 13.35 14.24
N GLU A 228 -57.81 12.92 15.21
CA GLU A 228 -58.12 13.00 16.65
C GLU A 228 -58.24 14.47 17.08
N LEU A 229 -57.30 15.34 16.68
CA LEU A 229 -57.35 16.78 16.93
C LEU A 229 -58.58 17.44 16.31
N ALA A 230 -58.90 17.11 15.06
CA ALA A 230 -60.10 17.65 14.40
C ALA A 230 -61.40 17.17 15.08
N ALA A 231 -61.42 15.93 15.58
CA ALA A 231 -62.54 15.42 16.37
C ALA A 231 -62.65 16.13 17.72
N GLU A 232 -61.53 16.41 18.40
CA GLU A 232 -61.48 17.16 19.65
C GLU A 232 -61.94 18.61 19.45
N LEU A 233 -61.39 19.33 18.45
CA LEU A 233 -61.83 20.69 18.11
C LEU A 233 -63.33 20.75 17.80
N LYS A 234 -63.87 19.74 17.10
CA LYS A 234 -65.31 19.63 16.85
C LYS A 234 -66.11 19.38 18.12
N GLY A 235 -65.58 18.58 19.06
CA GLY A 235 -66.16 18.38 20.38
C GLY A 235 -66.13 19.65 21.25
N SER A 236 -65.08 20.46 21.11
CA SER A 236 -64.86 21.71 21.85
C SER A 236 -65.47 22.96 21.18
N ASP A 237 -66.24 22.84 20.09
CA ASP A 237 -66.86 23.99 19.38
C ASP A 237 -67.65 24.90 20.33
N GLY A 238 -68.34 24.31 21.32
CA GLY A 238 -69.09 25.05 22.33
C GLY A 238 -68.21 25.90 23.26
N ASP A 239 -67.04 25.39 23.64
CA ASP A 239 -66.09 26.09 24.53
C ASP A 239 -65.26 27.11 23.76
N LEU A 240 -64.89 26.82 22.51
CA LEU A 240 -64.25 27.79 21.60
C LEU A 240 -65.18 28.96 21.29
N ARG A 241 -66.48 28.74 21.09
CA ARG A 241 -67.47 29.82 20.95
C ARG A 241 -67.56 30.69 22.19
N ARG A 242 -67.50 30.10 23.40
CA ARG A 242 -67.44 30.89 24.64
C ARG A 242 -66.16 31.72 24.73
N LEU A 243 -65.01 31.13 24.38
CA LEU A 243 -63.73 31.82 24.38
C LEU A 243 -63.71 33.00 23.39
N ILE A 244 -64.19 32.80 22.16
CA ILE A 244 -64.30 33.86 21.15
C ILE A 244 -65.25 34.97 21.62
N ALA A 245 -66.35 34.61 22.30
CA ALA A 245 -67.28 35.59 22.87
C ALA A 245 -66.67 36.42 24.02
N THR A 246 -65.69 35.89 24.76
CA THR A 246 -64.97 36.60 25.84
C THR A 246 -63.62 37.21 25.41
N THR A 247 -63.15 36.96 24.18
CA THR A 247 -61.85 37.43 23.66
C THR A 247 -61.71 38.97 23.54
N PRO A 248 -62.75 39.77 23.25
CA PRO A 248 -62.61 41.23 23.14
C PRO A 248 -62.08 41.91 24.41
N ASP A 249 -62.40 41.37 25.59
CA ASP A 249 -61.93 41.92 26.88
C ASP A 249 -60.46 41.55 27.17
N ALA A 250 -59.96 40.42 26.65
CA ALA A 250 -58.58 39.99 26.82
C ALA A 250 -57.59 40.76 25.91
N ALA A 251 -58.02 41.14 24.71
CA ALA A 251 -57.19 41.89 23.76
C ALA A 251 -56.83 43.30 24.27
N LEU A 252 -57.74 43.95 25.00
CA LEU A 252 -57.48 45.25 25.63
C LEU A 252 -56.44 45.15 26.76
N GLN A 253 -56.42 44.04 27.51
CA GLN A 253 -55.44 43.82 28.59
C GLN A 253 -54.02 43.59 28.06
N ILE A 254 -53.85 42.91 26.92
CA ILE A 254 -52.54 42.68 26.28
C ILE A 254 -51.93 44.00 25.79
N SER A 255 -52.75 44.90 25.24
CA SER A 255 -52.28 46.22 24.79
C SER A 255 -51.89 47.17 25.94
N GLY A 256 -52.50 47.00 27.12
CA GLY A 256 -52.11 47.68 28.36
C GLY A 256 -50.79 47.13 28.91
N LEU A 257 -50.65 45.80 28.96
CA LEU A 257 -49.44 45.12 29.41
C LEU A 257 -48.20 45.49 28.56
N LEU A 258 -48.34 45.64 27.24
CA LEU A 258 -47.23 46.05 26.37
C LEU A 258 -46.79 47.51 26.61
N ARG A 259 -47.67 48.40 27.06
CA ARG A 259 -47.28 49.78 27.44
C ARG A 259 -46.62 49.84 28.81
N ASP A 260 -47.04 48.99 29.75
CA ASP A 260 -46.50 48.97 31.10
C ASP A 260 -45.12 48.27 31.21
N VAL A 261 -44.71 47.51 30.19
CA VAL A 261 -43.44 46.76 30.15
C VAL A 261 -42.30 47.55 29.46
N ASP A 262 -42.57 48.74 28.93
CA ASP A 262 -41.52 49.68 28.47
C ASP A 262 -41.02 50.49 29.69
N PRO A 263 -39.71 50.48 30.06
CA PRO A 263 -38.53 50.22 29.24
C PRO A 263 -37.90 48.81 29.35
N ALA A 264 -38.47 47.90 30.14
CA ALA A 264 -37.86 46.60 30.41
C ALA A 264 -37.78 45.71 29.15
N PHE A 265 -38.78 45.76 28.26
CA PHE A 265 -38.78 45.02 27.01
C PHE A 265 -37.64 45.47 26.07
N GLY A 266 -37.45 46.78 25.92
CA GLY A 266 -36.38 47.33 25.09
C GLY A 266 -34.98 46.90 25.55
N VAL A 267 -34.77 46.79 26.87
CA VAL A 267 -33.52 46.28 27.47
C VAL A 267 -33.34 44.79 27.19
N VAL A 268 -34.38 43.97 27.33
CA VAL A 268 -34.30 42.53 27.05
C VAL A 268 -33.98 42.27 25.58
N VAL A 269 -34.63 43.00 24.65
CA VAL A 269 -34.36 42.85 23.22
C VAL A 269 -32.95 43.34 22.85
N ALA A 270 -32.48 44.45 23.44
CA ALA A 270 -31.10 44.92 23.23
C ALA A 270 -30.05 43.91 23.74
N ASN A 271 -30.30 43.29 24.90
CA ASN A 271 -29.45 42.23 25.44
C ASN A 271 -29.50 40.96 24.56
N LEU A 272 -30.67 40.59 24.03
CA LEU A 272 -30.80 39.48 23.08
C LEU A 272 -30.06 39.74 21.77
N LEU A 273 -30.11 40.97 21.25
CA LEU A 273 -29.41 41.35 20.02
C LEU A 273 -27.90 41.23 20.19
N THR A 274 -27.36 41.76 21.29
CA THR A 274 -25.94 41.62 21.64
C THR A 274 -25.54 40.15 21.75
N THR A 275 -26.37 39.32 22.39
CA THR A 275 -26.14 37.88 22.53
C THR A 275 -26.17 37.17 21.17
N SER A 276 -27.12 37.54 20.31
CA SER A 276 -27.28 37.00 18.96
C SER A 276 -26.08 37.34 18.06
N GLU A 277 -25.63 38.60 18.05
CA GLU A 277 -24.47 39.02 17.25
C GLU A 277 -23.17 38.33 17.70
N VAL A 278 -22.99 38.14 19.01
CA VAL A 278 -21.87 37.36 19.55
C VAL A 278 -21.97 35.89 19.15
N ALA A 279 -23.16 35.29 19.23
CA ALA A 279 -23.38 33.89 18.85
C ALA A 279 -23.14 33.65 17.35
N VAL A 280 -23.65 34.53 16.48
CA VAL A 280 -23.45 34.46 15.02
C VAL A 280 -21.96 34.60 14.67
N THR A 281 -21.25 35.56 15.28
CA THR A 281 -19.80 35.74 15.07
C THR A 281 -19.00 34.50 15.50
N ARG A 282 -19.53 33.67 16.40
CA ARG A 282 -18.86 32.48 16.96
C ARG A 282 -19.45 31.16 16.46
N GLN A 283 -20.34 31.19 15.46
CA GLN A 283 -21.06 30.01 14.96
C GLN A 283 -20.14 28.84 14.60
N ARG A 284 -19.04 29.09 13.86
CA ARG A 284 -18.06 28.04 13.50
C ARG A 284 -17.43 27.36 14.73
N GLY A 285 -17.18 28.11 15.80
CA GLY A 285 -16.63 27.56 17.03
C GLY A 285 -17.67 26.80 17.86
N LEU A 286 -18.92 27.26 17.85
CA LEU A 286 -20.05 26.56 18.48
C LEU A 286 -20.37 25.26 17.74
N GLU A 287 -20.29 25.24 16.41
CA GLU A 287 -20.43 24.04 15.60
C GLU A 287 -19.34 23.02 15.92
N GLU A 288 -18.06 23.43 15.90
CA GLU A 288 -16.95 22.55 16.28
C GLU A 288 -17.13 21.99 17.70
N LEU A 289 -17.57 22.82 18.65
CA LEU A 289 -17.89 22.37 20.00
C LEU A 289 -19.01 21.32 19.99
N LEU A 290 -20.14 21.58 19.32
CA LEU A 290 -21.28 20.67 19.29
C LEU A 290 -20.98 19.35 18.56
N VAL A 291 -20.10 19.38 17.56
CA VAL A 291 -19.64 18.19 16.84
C VAL A 291 -18.66 17.36 17.70
N LYS A 292 -17.75 18.02 18.42
CA LYS A 292 -16.73 17.33 19.22
C LYS A 292 -17.23 16.91 20.60
N LEU A 293 -18.20 17.62 21.19
CA LEU A 293 -18.69 17.40 22.54
C LEU A 293 -19.17 15.95 22.80
N PRO A 294 -19.97 15.31 21.91
CA PRO A 294 -20.39 13.93 22.12
C PRO A 294 -19.21 12.95 22.15
N ALA A 295 -18.20 13.14 21.29
CA ALA A 295 -17.02 12.29 21.25
C ALA A 295 -16.17 12.44 22.53
N VAL A 296 -16.02 13.66 23.03
CA VAL A 296 -15.31 13.92 24.31
C VAL A 296 -16.09 13.35 25.50
N ALA A 297 -17.42 13.50 25.52
CA ALA A 297 -18.28 12.94 26.56
C ALA A 297 -18.23 11.39 26.56
N ALA A 298 -18.27 10.76 25.39
CA ALA A 298 -18.13 9.31 25.24
C ALA A 298 -16.74 8.81 25.67
N ALA A 299 -15.67 9.52 25.30
CA ALA A 299 -14.32 9.20 25.74
C ALA A 299 -14.18 9.29 27.27
N GLY A 300 -14.78 10.31 27.88
CA GLY A 300 -14.82 10.45 29.35
C GLY A 300 -15.59 9.33 30.04
N ALA A 301 -16.74 8.94 29.49
CA ALA A 301 -17.54 7.82 30.01
C ALA A 301 -16.82 6.46 29.87
N SER A 302 -15.97 6.29 28.86
CA SER A 302 -15.16 5.08 28.67
C SER A 302 -13.91 5.00 29.55
N ALA A 303 -13.53 6.09 30.22
CA ALA A 303 -12.33 6.13 31.05
C ALA A 303 -12.54 5.54 32.45
N VAL A 304 -13.80 5.39 32.89
CA VAL A 304 -14.19 4.83 34.19
C VAL A 304 -15.30 3.81 33.94
N ASP A 305 -14.97 2.53 34.10
CA ASP A 305 -15.89 1.39 33.98
C ASP A 305 -15.99 0.63 35.32
N ASP A 306 -16.80 -0.44 35.34
CA ASP A 306 -16.98 -1.29 36.53
C ASP A 306 -15.68 -2.00 36.97
N ASP A 307 -14.68 -2.08 36.09
CA ASP A 307 -13.36 -2.68 36.34
C ASP A 307 -12.32 -1.66 36.85
N GLY A 308 -12.65 -0.36 36.86
CA GLY A 308 -11.84 0.72 37.40
C GLY A 308 -11.61 1.89 36.43
N ALA A 309 -10.69 2.80 36.78
CA ALA A 309 -10.36 3.94 35.94
C ALA A 309 -9.05 3.70 35.17
N ARG A 310 -9.11 3.75 33.83
CA ARG A 310 -7.96 3.53 32.94
C ARG A 310 -7.35 4.86 32.51
N PHE A 311 -6.44 5.39 33.33
CA PHE A 311 -5.70 6.59 32.99
C PHE A 311 -4.35 6.26 32.35
N GLY A 312 -4.12 6.75 31.14
CA GLY A 312 -2.80 6.79 30.51
C GLY A 312 -2.23 8.20 30.60
N MET A 313 -1.06 8.38 31.22
CA MET A 313 -0.36 9.66 31.21
C MET A 313 0.57 9.70 29.99
N SER A 314 0.25 10.53 29.00
CA SER A 314 1.17 10.86 27.92
C SER A 314 2.04 12.06 28.33
N VAL A 315 3.31 11.80 28.64
CA VAL A 315 4.29 12.84 28.95
C VAL A 315 4.85 13.45 27.67
N THR A 316 4.08 14.34 27.03
CA THR A 316 4.49 15.07 25.81
C THR A 316 5.37 16.28 26.15
N PHE A 317 6.45 16.05 26.91
CA PHE A 317 7.43 17.10 27.16
C PHE A 317 8.15 17.41 25.84
N PHE A 318 8.04 18.65 25.37
CA PHE A 318 8.67 19.15 24.14
C PHE A 318 8.05 18.71 22.80
N GLU A 319 6.86 18.11 22.82
CA GLU A 319 6.15 17.72 21.60
C GLU A 319 4.68 18.19 21.63
N PRO A 320 4.35 19.36 21.05
CA PRO A 320 5.26 20.36 20.45
C PRO A 320 6.06 21.18 21.47
N LEU A 321 7.22 21.71 21.05
CA LEU A 321 8.08 22.59 21.88
C LEU A 321 7.29 23.80 22.41
N PRO A 322 7.51 24.23 23.67
CA PRO A 322 6.87 25.43 24.19
C PRO A 322 7.38 26.69 23.49
N CYS A 323 6.50 27.68 23.29
CA CYS A 323 6.90 28.96 22.73
C CYS A 323 7.71 29.80 23.72
N THR A 324 8.95 30.11 23.38
CA THR A 324 9.84 31.00 24.16
C THR A 324 10.01 32.38 23.53
N ALA A 325 9.74 32.51 22.23
CA ALA A 325 9.83 33.77 21.50
C ALA A 325 8.79 34.79 22.01
N GLY A 326 9.26 35.98 22.38
CA GLY A 326 8.42 37.07 22.93
C GLY A 326 8.33 37.11 24.46
N TYR A 327 8.92 36.14 25.16
CA TYR A 327 9.01 36.12 26.64
C TYR A 327 10.35 36.61 27.19
N GLY A 328 11.35 36.83 26.34
CA GLY A 328 12.72 37.18 26.76
C GLY A 328 12.86 38.50 27.53
N GLY A 329 11.88 39.41 27.45
CA GLY A 329 11.84 40.64 28.23
C GLY A 329 11.35 40.48 29.68
N THR A 330 10.88 39.29 30.06
CA THR A 330 10.41 38.99 31.42
C THR A 330 11.58 38.52 32.27
N VAL A 331 11.90 39.26 33.33
CA VAL A 331 12.95 38.88 34.29
C VAL A 331 12.45 37.72 35.14
N TYR A 332 13.17 36.60 35.09
CA TYR A 332 12.90 35.45 35.95
C TYR A 332 13.17 35.81 37.42
N ARG A 333 12.22 35.49 38.29
CA ARG A 333 12.38 35.60 39.74
C ARG A 333 12.15 34.25 40.39
N ASN A 334 13.04 33.89 41.30
CA ASN A 334 12.91 32.68 42.09
C ASN A 334 11.75 32.84 43.10
N GLY A 335 10.97 31.78 43.34
CA GLY A 335 9.85 31.81 44.29
C GLY A 335 10.24 32.09 45.75
N LEU A 336 11.53 32.07 46.08
CA LEU A 336 12.07 32.44 47.39
C LEU A 336 12.42 33.94 47.51
N ASP A 337 12.33 34.72 46.43
CA ASP A 337 12.63 36.16 46.42
C ASP A 337 11.36 36.98 46.69
N THR A 338 11.25 37.52 47.90
CA THR A 338 10.10 38.32 48.37
C THR A 338 10.28 39.83 48.19
N SER A 339 11.35 40.29 47.52
CA SER A 339 11.57 41.72 47.29
C SER A 339 10.53 42.33 46.33
N ALA A 340 10.38 43.65 46.32
CA ALA A 340 9.45 44.32 45.39
C ALA A 340 9.84 44.03 43.94
N GLY A 341 8.93 43.42 43.19
CA GLY A 341 9.19 43.00 41.82
C GLY A 341 9.23 44.16 40.82
N PRO A 342 9.88 43.98 39.66
CA PRO A 342 9.72 44.90 38.54
C PRO A 342 8.26 44.92 38.08
N ALA A 343 7.89 45.98 37.34
CA ALA A 343 6.56 46.07 36.74
C ALA A 343 6.26 44.83 35.89
N VAL A 344 5.01 44.36 35.94
CA VAL A 344 4.56 43.19 35.19
C VAL A 344 4.76 43.43 33.69
N ASN A 345 5.44 42.51 33.00
CA ASN A 345 5.59 42.57 31.56
C ASN A 345 4.26 42.24 30.87
N THR A 346 3.46 43.26 30.57
CA THR A 346 2.18 43.13 29.84
C THR A 346 2.36 42.85 28.35
N ALA A 347 3.58 43.00 27.82
CA ALA A 347 3.91 42.68 26.43
C ALA A 347 4.33 41.21 26.24
N ALA A 348 4.45 40.42 27.32
CA ALA A 348 4.83 39.01 27.27
C ALA A 348 3.78 38.18 26.52
N ARG A 349 4.10 37.75 25.31
CA ARG A 349 3.25 36.88 24.48
C ARG A 349 4.10 36.07 23.52
N CYS A 350 3.59 34.90 23.13
CA CYS A 350 4.21 34.13 22.06
C CYS A 350 4.19 34.92 20.74
N THR A 351 5.36 35.13 20.14
CA THR A 351 5.51 35.80 18.83
C THR A 351 5.72 34.83 17.66
N SER A 352 5.78 33.51 17.94
CA SER A 352 5.90 32.49 16.90
C SER A 352 4.58 32.31 16.13
N SER A 353 4.68 31.98 14.84
CA SER A 353 3.51 31.70 14.00
C SER A 353 2.90 30.32 14.32
N PRO A 354 1.56 30.16 14.27
CA PRO A 354 0.91 28.86 14.51
C PRO A 354 1.36 27.71 13.59
N GLY A 355 1.94 28.01 12.43
CA GLY A 355 2.42 27.00 11.47
C GLY A 355 3.81 26.42 11.76
N THR A 356 4.51 26.87 12.80
CA THR A 356 5.92 26.48 13.05
C THR A 356 6.11 25.16 13.79
N GLY A 357 5.03 24.46 14.15
CA GLY A 357 5.10 23.24 14.97
C GLY A 357 5.47 23.50 16.44
N ILE A 358 5.49 24.77 16.86
CA ILE A 358 5.68 25.20 18.26
C ILE A 358 4.31 25.39 18.90
N ASN A 359 4.23 25.11 20.20
CA ASN A 359 3.03 25.25 20.99
C ASN A 359 2.68 26.75 21.24
N VAL A 360 1.97 27.36 20.30
CA VAL A 360 1.56 28.78 20.33
C VAL A 360 0.31 29.04 21.18
N ARG A 361 0.28 28.56 22.43
CA ARG A 361 -0.88 28.76 23.32
C ARG A 361 -1.03 30.21 23.78
N GLY A 362 -2.27 30.68 23.83
CA GLY A 362 -2.62 32.01 24.37
C GLY A 362 -3.86 32.60 23.70
N SER A 363 -4.53 33.52 24.39
CA SER A 363 -5.75 34.18 23.90
C SER A 363 -5.55 34.97 22.59
N ALA A 364 -4.31 35.37 22.29
CA ALA A 364 -3.95 36.02 21.04
C ALA A 364 -4.10 35.10 19.81
N ASN A 365 -3.83 33.80 19.97
CA ASN A 365 -3.85 32.78 18.91
C ASN A 365 -5.12 31.92 18.93
N ALA A 366 -6.06 32.20 19.85
CA ALA A 366 -7.36 31.56 19.85
C ALA A 366 -8.10 31.88 18.54
N PRO A 367 -8.79 30.92 17.89
CA PRO A 367 -9.58 31.17 16.69
C PRO A 367 -10.55 32.34 16.91
N LYS A 368 -10.45 33.38 16.06
CA LYS A 368 -11.35 34.53 16.10
C LYS A 368 -12.31 34.47 14.93
N GLY A 369 -13.61 34.59 15.21
CA GLY A 369 -14.66 34.68 14.19
C GLY A 369 -14.88 36.10 13.66
N GLY A 370 -14.03 37.05 14.05
CA GLY A 370 -14.17 38.48 13.75
C GLY A 370 -13.91 39.36 14.98
N PRO A 371 -13.98 40.69 14.83
CA PRO A 371 -13.99 41.64 15.95
C PRO A 371 -15.23 41.42 16.84
N VAL A 372 -15.15 41.79 18.11
CA VAL A 372 -16.31 41.76 19.02
C VAL A 372 -17.24 42.93 18.65
N PRO A 373 -18.54 42.70 18.43
CA PRO A 373 -19.51 43.77 18.19
C PRO A 373 -19.56 44.77 19.34
N ASN A 374 -19.84 46.05 19.04
CA ASN A 374 -20.06 47.04 20.09
C ASN A 374 -21.37 46.71 20.83
N PRO A 375 -21.43 46.87 22.17
CA PRO A 375 -22.66 46.61 22.93
C PRO A 375 -23.85 47.42 22.40
N ALA A 376 -25.02 46.79 22.28
CA ALA A 376 -26.24 47.50 21.90
C ALA A 376 -26.63 48.53 22.98
N VAL A 377 -26.95 49.76 22.57
CA VAL A 377 -27.37 50.83 23.48
C VAL A 377 -28.89 50.77 23.68
N PRO A 378 -29.40 50.64 24.93
CA PRO A 378 -30.84 50.61 25.19
C PRO A 378 -31.55 51.86 24.65
N GLY A 379 -32.72 51.68 24.01
CA GLY A 379 -33.53 52.77 23.44
C GLY A 379 -33.14 53.22 22.02
N SER A 380 -32.14 52.59 21.40
CA SER A 380 -31.67 52.94 20.04
C SER A 380 -32.45 52.26 18.90
N MET A 381 -33.53 51.53 19.20
CA MET A 381 -34.30 50.79 18.21
C MET A 381 -35.10 51.76 17.33
N LYS A 382 -34.46 52.27 16.27
CA LYS A 382 -35.14 53.02 15.20
C LYS A 382 -35.95 52.05 14.37
N LEU A 383 -37.27 52.05 14.57
CA LEU A 383 -38.22 51.38 13.68
C LEU A 383 -38.12 52.01 12.27
N PRO A 384 -38.18 51.22 11.18
CA PRO A 384 -38.15 51.75 9.82
C PRO A 384 -39.38 52.65 9.60
N GLY A 385 -39.16 53.96 9.48
CA GLY A 385 -40.22 54.96 9.27
C GLY A 385 -40.21 56.15 10.24
N ALA A 386 -39.39 56.14 11.29
CA ALA A 386 -39.21 57.31 12.14
C ALA A 386 -38.20 58.28 11.50
N VAL A 387 -38.69 59.31 10.82
CA VAL A 387 -37.90 60.45 10.33
C VAL A 387 -37.24 61.18 11.48
N ASP A 388 -35.95 61.49 11.31
CA ASP A 388 -35.14 62.19 12.29
C ASP A 388 -35.60 63.64 12.49
N GLY A 389 -35.96 63.96 13.75
CA GLY A 389 -35.82 65.28 14.35
C GLY A 389 -36.87 66.34 14.03
N ALA A 390 -37.81 66.56 14.93
CA ALA A 390 -38.19 67.89 15.44
C ALA A 390 -39.24 67.73 16.54
N ALA A 391 -39.04 68.43 17.65
CA ALA A 391 -40.10 68.73 18.59
C ALA A 391 -41.24 69.44 17.86
N ALA A 392 -42.49 68.96 17.99
CA ALA A 392 -43.67 69.82 18.15
C ALA A 392 -44.98 69.01 18.09
N THR A 393 -45.81 69.26 19.11
CA THR A 393 -47.27 69.49 19.02
C THR A 393 -48.19 68.43 18.41
N SER A 394 -49.11 68.00 19.28
CA SER A 394 -50.42 67.41 19.04
C SER A 394 -51.10 67.71 17.69
N GLN A 395 -51.45 66.67 16.95
CA GLN A 395 -52.59 66.64 16.01
C GLN A 395 -53.19 65.21 15.94
N PRO A 396 -54.49 65.08 15.58
CA PRO A 396 -55.41 64.02 16.05
C PRO A 396 -55.33 62.71 15.24
N PRO A 397 -55.97 61.61 15.70
CA PRO A 397 -55.73 60.28 15.14
C PRO A 397 -56.39 60.14 13.76
N ALA A 398 -55.67 59.51 12.83
CA ALA A 398 -56.21 59.16 11.53
C ALA A 398 -57.23 58.02 11.66
N GLU A 399 -58.45 58.28 11.21
CA GLU A 399 -59.53 57.31 11.11
C GLU A 399 -59.25 56.30 9.99
N GLY A 400 -59.28 55.02 10.34
CA GLY A 400 -59.56 53.94 9.40
C GLY A 400 -58.37 53.15 8.84
N MET A 401 -58.66 51.88 8.58
CA MET A 401 -57.75 50.83 8.09
C MET A 401 -57.03 51.15 6.76
N ALA A 402 -57.50 52.15 6.00
CA ALA A 402 -56.90 52.52 4.72
C ALA A 402 -55.51 53.17 4.88
N GLY A 403 -55.29 53.94 5.95
CA GLY A 403 -53.98 54.55 6.24
C GLY A 403 -52.94 53.55 6.73
N LEU A 404 -53.38 52.44 7.33
CA LEU A 404 -52.51 51.42 7.93
C LEU A 404 -51.93 50.44 6.89
N LEU A 405 -52.55 50.34 5.72
CA LEU A 405 -52.14 49.47 4.61
C LEU A 405 -51.39 50.20 3.48
N GLY A 406 -51.14 51.50 3.61
CA GLY A 406 -50.30 52.25 2.66
C GLY A 406 -50.85 52.38 1.24
N LEU A 407 -52.14 52.11 1.03
CA LEU A 407 -52.81 52.24 -0.28
C LEU A 407 -53.42 53.63 -0.43
N GLY A 408 -52.57 54.66 -0.47
CA GLY A 408 -52.94 56.03 -0.85
C GLY A 408 -52.50 56.30 -2.30
N GLY A 409 -53.48 56.49 -3.19
CA GLY A 409 -53.32 56.43 -4.64
C GLY A 409 -52.46 57.51 -5.31
N GLY A 410 -51.84 57.12 -6.43
CA GLY A 410 -51.34 58.03 -7.45
C GLY A 410 -52.46 58.50 -8.36
N SER A 411 -52.53 59.81 -8.58
CA SER A 411 -53.23 60.44 -9.71
C SER A 411 -52.32 60.48 -10.92
#